data_AF-A0A9P8AFV0-F1
#
_entry.id   AF-A0A9P8AFV0-F1
#
_cell.length_a   1.000
_cell.length_b   1.000
_cell.length_c   1.000
_cell.angle_alpha   90.00
_cell.angle_beta   90.00
_cell.angle_gamma   90.00
#
_symmetry.space_group_name_H-M   'P 1'
#
loop_
_entity.id
_entity.type
_entity.pdbx_description
1 polymer ?
#
loop_
_entity_poly.entity_id
_entity_poly.type
_entity_poly.pdbx_seq_one_letter_code
_entity_poly.pdbx_strand_id
1 'polypeptide(L)'
;MALVCRHDIPIFVASINTPGEQQKFPIALLEALFSMVPREATIVGLYDVGCVLDRSLSMFDLLHAEYTSRLALATSVMHAYGHQWSCQLQYNPRLHAGLGLTDGEGTERLWSRLRELIGIERRSSAARRLWLLDRQLDSIAADLRSSLGTWQRHRLHTNVHKKEIEVSQIFSADKIPSNILQEQWRLQHKAQTSARAHAPARLKRQLSKVLQLQGEIEVVEASIASTKTAIRILPSSSHLALTIISTLEKTHNTLKAQAEELYLSLNLPEEFRDLKGVSLEFLQNLILARDLKIIIRRSAVGTFFEWDRLDEAVGGRDAAIGTKLHQITRNSISKRKPALLNNINKYNMYSRHSHKAYPSVRVKKYAFWEGMP
;
A
#
# COMPACT_ATOMS: atom_id res chain seq x y z
N MET A 1 -23.43 9.94 -13.96
CA MET A 1 -22.86 9.81 -12.60
C MET A 1 -23.93 10.13 -11.58
N ALA A 2 -23.90 9.52 -10.40
CA ALA A 2 -24.86 9.77 -9.34
C ALA A 2 -24.15 10.03 -8.00
N LEU A 3 -24.77 10.82 -7.15
CA LEU A 3 -24.44 10.99 -5.74
C LEU A 3 -25.58 10.38 -4.94
N VAL A 4 -25.25 9.35 -4.17
CA VAL A 4 -26.19 8.62 -3.33
C VAL A 4 -25.81 8.80 -1.86
N CYS A 5 -26.79 8.81 -0.98
CA CYS A 5 -26.53 8.87 0.45
C CYS A 5 -26.11 7.49 0.99
N ARG A 6 -25.69 7.44 2.26
CA ARG A 6 -25.33 6.19 2.97
C ARG A 6 -26.44 5.12 3.00
N HIS A 7 -27.68 5.53 2.77
CA HIS A 7 -28.87 4.68 2.72
C HIS A 7 -29.27 4.29 1.29
N ASP A 8 -28.38 4.52 0.31
CA ASP A 8 -28.55 4.21 -1.11
C ASP A 8 -29.61 5.06 -1.82
N ILE A 9 -30.10 6.11 -1.15
CA ILE A 9 -31.09 7.03 -1.72
C ILE A 9 -30.35 7.98 -2.68
N PRO A 10 -30.76 8.07 -3.97
CA PRO A 10 -30.18 9.03 -4.89
C PRO A 10 -30.49 10.46 -4.43
N ILE A 11 -29.46 11.32 -4.46
CA ILE A 11 -29.58 12.75 -4.13
C ILE A 11 -29.46 13.58 -5.41
N PHE A 12 -28.35 13.43 -6.14
CA PHE A 12 -28.10 14.15 -7.39
C PHE A 12 -27.63 13.20 -8.48
N VAL A 13 -27.97 13.52 -9.72
CA VAL A 13 -27.51 12.78 -10.90
C VAL A 13 -27.04 13.77 -11.95
N ALA A 14 -25.86 13.51 -12.51
CA ALA A 14 -25.27 14.29 -13.59
C ALA A 14 -25.16 13.43 -14.86
N SER A 15 -25.63 13.97 -15.98
CA SER A 15 -25.42 13.36 -17.29
C SER A 15 -23.95 13.43 -17.68
N ILE A 16 -23.35 12.29 -17.99
CA ILE A 16 -21.99 12.22 -18.52
C ILE A 16 -22.08 12.49 -20.03
N ASN A 17 -21.75 13.71 -20.43
CA ASN A 17 -21.80 14.18 -21.82
C ASN A 17 -20.41 14.26 -22.47
N THR A 18 -19.36 13.81 -21.77
CA THR A 18 -17.99 13.76 -22.27
C THR A 18 -17.41 12.35 -22.15
N PRO A 19 -16.38 12.01 -22.94
CA PRO A 19 -15.73 10.71 -22.81
C PRO A 19 -15.17 10.49 -21.41
N GLY A 20 -15.55 9.35 -20.81
CA GLY A 20 -15.10 8.90 -19.50
C GLY A 20 -15.77 9.60 -18.31
N GLU A 21 -15.63 8.98 -17.14
CA GLU A 21 -16.04 9.57 -15.87
C GLU A 21 -14.91 10.48 -15.36
N GLN A 22 -14.99 11.76 -15.72
CA GLN A 22 -14.01 12.78 -15.35
C GLN A 22 -14.27 13.31 -13.93
N GLN A 23 -13.21 13.75 -13.23
CA GLN A 23 -13.30 14.29 -11.86
C GLN A 23 -14.21 15.52 -11.73
N LYS A 24 -14.53 16.23 -12.82
CA LYS A 24 -15.48 17.36 -12.79
C LYS A 24 -16.89 16.96 -12.33
N PHE A 25 -17.32 15.73 -12.61
CA PHE A 25 -18.65 15.26 -12.22
C PHE A 25 -18.76 15.08 -10.70
N PRO A 26 -17.86 14.37 -9.99
CA PRO A 26 -17.92 14.29 -8.53
C PRO A 26 -17.78 15.66 -7.88
N ILE A 27 -16.93 16.54 -8.42
CA ILE A 27 -16.77 17.90 -7.90
C ILE A 27 -18.09 18.67 -8.01
N ALA A 28 -18.75 18.68 -9.17
CA ALA A 28 -20.03 19.37 -9.35
C ALA A 28 -21.14 18.80 -8.45
N LEU A 29 -21.19 17.48 -8.25
CA LEU A 29 -22.16 16.86 -7.34
C LEU A 29 -21.88 17.21 -5.87
N LEU A 30 -20.61 17.27 -5.46
CA LEU A 30 -20.21 17.70 -4.12
C LEU A 30 -20.54 19.17 -3.89
N GLU A 31 -20.23 20.04 -4.85
CA GLU A 31 -20.55 21.47 -4.78
C GLU A 31 -22.06 21.69 -4.62
N ALA A 32 -22.88 21.00 -5.41
CA ALA A 32 -24.34 21.00 -5.26
C ALA A 32 -24.75 20.56 -3.86
N LEU A 33 -24.23 19.43 -3.36
CA LEU A 33 -24.53 18.97 -2.00
C LEU A 33 -24.15 20.00 -0.94
N PHE A 34 -22.95 20.57 -1.01
CA PHE A 34 -22.47 21.55 -0.03
C PHE A 34 -23.32 22.82 0.01
N SER A 35 -23.91 23.22 -1.12
CA SER A 35 -24.84 24.36 -1.18
C SER A 35 -26.17 24.13 -0.47
N MET A 36 -26.53 22.87 -0.18
CA MET A 36 -27.81 22.47 0.41
C MET A 36 -27.72 21.95 1.84
N VAL A 37 -26.52 21.66 2.34
CA VAL A 37 -26.30 21.21 3.71
C VAL A 37 -25.89 22.37 4.62
N PRO A 38 -26.12 22.25 5.95
CA PRO A 38 -25.63 23.23 6.92
C PRO A 38 -24.11 23.46 6.83
N ARG A 39 -23.67 24.66 7.22
CA ARG A 39 -22.24 25.05 7.19
C ARG A 39 -21.39 24.22 8.16
N GLU A 40 -22.01 23.66 9.18
CA GLU A 40 -21.37 22.84 10.21
C GLU A 40 -21.33 21.36 9.82
N ALA A 41 -22.04 20.96 8.75
CA ALA A 41 -22.10 19.56 8.33
C ALA A 41 -20.72 19.09 7.83
N THR A 42 -20.25 17.95 8.33
CA THR A 42 -19.07 17.27 7.79
C THR A 42 -19.51 16.14 6.89
N ILE A 43 -18.82 15.97 5.76
CA ILE A 43 -19.17 14.98 4.73
C ILE A 43 -17.97 14.08 4.49
N VAL A 44 -18.24 12.78 4.33
CA VAL A 44 -17.27 11.84 3.79
C VAL A 44 -17.77 11.33 2.45
N GLY A 45 -17.06 11.67 1.37
CA GLY A 45 -17.36 11.21 0.02
C GLY A 45 -16.66 9.88 -0.27
N LEU A 46 -17.41 8.86 -0.68
CA LEU A 46 -16.85 7.58 -1.12
C LEU A 46 -16.81 7.56 -2.64
N TYR A 47 -15.64 7.31 -3.20
CA TYR A 47 -15.41 7.28 -4.64
C TYR A 47 -14.28 6.29 -4.99
N ASP A 48 -14.39 5.54 -6.07
CA ASP A 48 -13.44 4.48 -6.46
C ASP A 48 -11.98 4.95 -6.48
N VAL A 49 -11.80 6.18 -6.94
CA VAL A 49 -10.51 6.90 -6.97
C VAL A 49 -10.53 8.12 -6.05
N GLY A 50 -11.20 8.01 -4.90
CA GLY A 50 -11.29 9.06 -3.88
C GLY A 50 -9.92 9.58 -3.43
N CYS A 51 -8.91 8.72 -3.36
CA CYS A 51 -7.53 9.12 -3.06
C CYS A 51 -6.89 10.01 -4.15
N VAL A 52 -7.26 9.81 -5.41
CA VAL A 52 -6.81 10.64 -6.54
C VAL A 52 -7.56 11.97 -6.52
N LEU A 53 -8.86 11.94 -6.22
CA LEU A 53 -9.65 13.16 -6.08
C LEU A 53 -9.14 14.03 -4.93
N ASP A 54 -8.83 13.45 -3.77
CA ASP A 54 -8.27 14.16 -2.61
C ASP A 54 -6.93 14.82 -2.93
N ARG A 55 -6.07 14.10 -3.67
CA ARG A 55 -4.84 14.67 -4.21
C ARG A 55 -5.12 15.83 -5.18
N SER A 56 -6.09 15.71 -6.08
CA SER A 56 -6.45 16.79 -7.00
C SER A 56 -6.93 18.03 -6.23
N LEU A 57 -7.78 17.86 -5.22
CA LEU A 57 -8.29 18.96 -4.38
C LEU A 57 -7.21 19.63 -3.53
N SER A 58 -6.18 18.89 -3.10
CA SER A 58 -5.05 19.48 -2.35
C SER A 58 -4.04 20.19 -3.26
N MET A 59 -3.96 19.82 -4.53
CA MET A 59 -3.04 20.43 -5.50
C MET A 59 -3.65 21.62 -6.24
N PHE A 60 -4.96 21.63 -6.43
CA PHE A 60 -5.67 22.58 -7.27
C PHE A 60 -6.91 23.11 -6.54
N ASP A 61 -7.21 24.39 -6.73
CA ASP A 61 -8.40 25.04 -6.18
C ASP A 61 -9.66 24.69 -6.99
N LEU A 62 -10.07 23.42 -6.93
CA LEU A 62 -11.20 22.88 -7.71
C LEU A 62 -12.53 22.91 -6.94
N LEU A 63 -12.48 23.07 -5.62
CA LEU A 63 -13.65 23.13 -4.74
C LEU A 63 -13.35 24.15 -3.65
N HIS A 64 -14.35 24.99 -3.32
CA HIS A 64 -14.19 26.07 -2.36
C HIS A 64 -13.57 25.60 -1.03
N ALA A 65 -12.64 26.39 -0.48
CA ALA A 65 -11.88 26.03 0.74
C ALA A 65 -12.78 25.70 1.95
N GLU A 66 -13.92 26.38 2.08
CA GLU A 66 -14.92 26.09 3.11
C GLU A 66 -15.49 24.66 3.00
N TYR A 67 -15.62 24.13 1.78
CA TYR A 67 -16.13 22.79 1.54
C TYR A 67 -15.04 21.74 1.76
N THR A 68 -13.84 21.97 1.24
CA THR A 68 -12.71 21.04 1.40
C THR A 68 -12.31 20.87 2.87
N SER A 69 -12.39 21.93 3.68
CA SER A 69 -12.11 21.85 5.12
C SER A 69 -13.05 20.92 5.91
N ARG A 70 -14.22 20.60 5.35
CA ARG A 70 -15.26 19.76 5.96
C ARG A 70 -15.53 18.48 5.18
N LEU A 71 -14.72 18.21 4.15
CA LEU A 71 -14.81 17.05 3.29
C LEU A 71 -13.67 16.09 3.61
N ALA A 72 -14.00 14.84 3.93
CA ALA A 72 -13.07 13.73 3.84
C ALA A 72 -13.40 12.87 2.62
N LEU A 73 -12.40 12.23 2.04
CA LEU A 73 -12.60 11.28 0.95
C LEU A 73 -12.16 9.88 1.37
N ALA A 74 -12.88 8.89 0.88
CA ALA A 74 -12.59 7.48 1.07
C ALA A 74 -12.85 6.72 -0.24
N THR A 75 -12.33 5.50 -0.34
CA THR A 75 -12.64 4.59 -1.44
C THR A 75 -13.83 3.70 -1.08
N SER A 76 -14.54 3.13 -2.07
CA SER A 76 -15.51 2.07 -1.76
C SER A 76 -14.76 0.84 -1.22
N VAL A 77 -15.41 -0.03 -0.45
CA VAL A 77 -14.77 -1.18 0.18
C VAL A 77 -14.21 -2.16 -0.84
N MET A 78 -14.94 -2.40 -1.94
CA MET A 78 -14.52 -3.35 -2.97
C MET A 78 -13.34 -2.79 -3.74
N HIS A 79 -13.38 -1.49 -4.05
CA HIS A 79 -12.32 -0.81 -4.77
C HIS A 79 -11.08 -0.61 -3.92
N ALA A 80 -11.22 -0.39 -2.60
CA ALA A 80 -10.10 -0.16 -1.69
C ALA A 80 -9.02 -1.25 -1.79
N TYR A 81 -9.39 -2.53 -1.87
CA TYR A 81 -8.43 -3.63 -1.97
C TYR A 81 -7.59 -3.62 -3.26
N GLY A 82 -8.06 -2.94 -4.32
CA GLY A 82 -7.30 -2.72 -5.55
C GLY A 82 -6.18 -1.67 -5.42
N HIS A 83 -6.19 -0.86 -4.35
CA HIS A 83 -5.18 0.17 -4.11
C HIS A 83 -3.97 -0.39 -3.37
N GLN A 84 -2.84 0.31 -3.44
CA GLN A 84 -1.65 0.00 -2.63
C GLN A 84 -1.96 0.07 -1.13
N TRP A 85 -1.24 -0.71 -0.31
CA TRP A 85 -1.51 -0.82 1.12
C TRP A 85 -1.52 0.52 1.88
N SER A 86 -0.60 1.45 1.58
CA SER A 86 -0.60 2.78 2.22
C SER A 86 -1.86 3.60 1.89
N CYS A 87 -2.39 3.45 0.67
CA CYS A 87 -3.66 4.06 0.27
C CYS A 87 -4.83 3.39 1.01
N GLN A 88 -4.82 2.07 1.15
CA GLN A 88 -5.83 1.35 1.93
C GLN A 88 -5.89 1.84 3.38
N LEU A 89 -4.73 2.01 4.04
CA LEU A 89 -4.69 2.50 5.42
C LEU A 89 -5.40 3.84 5.59
N GLN A 90 -5.26 4.74 4.61
CA GLN A 90 -5.81 6.10 4.69
C GLN A 90 -7.27 6.19 4.19
N TYR A 91 -7.60 5.51 3.09
CA TYR A 91 -8.85 5.71 2.36
C TYR A 91 -9.82 4.53 2.44
N ASN A 92 -9.42 3.36 2.98
CA ASN A 92 -10.34 2.23 3.13
C ASN A 92 -11.38 2.55 4.22
N PRO A 93 -12.69 2.45 3.93
CA PRO A 93 -13.73 2.86 4.85
C PRO A 93 -13.82 1.96 6.09
N ARG A 94 -13.27 0.74 6.05
CA ARG A 94 -13.14 -0.14 7.22
C ARG A 94 -12.03 0.26 8.18
N LEU A 95 -11.06 1.04 7.70
CA LEU A 95 -9.92 1.53 8.48
C LEU A 95 -10.08 3.00 8.85
N HIS A 96 -11.04 3.69 8.23
CA HIS A 96 -11.34 5.10 8.49
C HIS A 96 -12.35 5.26 9.63
N ALA A 97 -11.97 6.01 10.66
CA ALA A 97 -12.84 6.30 11.79
C ALA A 97 -14.13 7.02 11.34
N GLY A 98 -15.26 6.70 11.99
CA GLY A 98 -16.57 7.32 11.70
C GLY A 98 -17.37 6.70 10.54
N LEU A 99 -16.74 5.92 9.66
CA LEU A 99 -17.44 5.27 8.54
C LEU A 99 -18.12 3.95 8.89
N GLY A 100 -17.83 3.39 10.07
CA GLY A 100 -18.49 2.19 10.60
C GLY A 100 -18.49 1.05 9.58
N LEU A 101 -19.66 0.45 9.33
CA LEU A 101 -19.80 -0.64 8.36
C LEU A 101 -20.21 -0.19 6.94
N THR A 102 -19.97 1.07 6.55
CA THR A 102 -20.29 1.53 5.19
C THR A 102 -19.40 0.85 4.15
N ASP A 103 -20.02 0.43 3.06
CA ASP A 103 -19.35 -0.18 1.90
C ASP A 103 -19.07 0.83 0.78
N GLY A 104 -19.94 1.82 0.57
CA GLY A 104 -19.80 2.81 -0.49
C GLY A 104 -20.31 2.33 -1.86
N GLU A 105 -21.04 1.21 -1.90
CA GLU A 105 -21.51 0.56 -3.14
C GLU A 105 -22.95 0.98 -3.53
N GLY A 106 -23.38 2.16 -3.08
CA GLY A 106 -24.75 2.62 -3.27
C GLY A 106 -25.04 2.98 -4.73
N THR A 107 -24.03 3.49 -5.44
CA THR A 107 -24.14 3.92 -6.84
C THR A 107 -24.31 2.70 -7.76
N GLU A 108 -23.61 1.61 -7.48
CA GLU A 108 -23.68 0.32 -8.17
C GLU A 108 -25.05 -0.32 -7.98
N ARG A 109 -25.58 -0.26 -6.75
CA ARG A 109 -26.94 -0.72 -6.44
C ARG A 109 -28.00 0.11 -7.17
N LEU A 110 -27.79 1.43 -7.26
CA LEU A 110 -28.65 2.30 -8.06
C LEU A 110 -28.60 1.92 -9.55
N TRP A 111 -27.41 1.72 -10.13
CA TRP A 111 -27.26 1.28 -11.52
C TRP A 111 -27.94 -0.05 -11.79
N SER A 112 -27.88 -0.98 -10.84
CA SER A 112 -28.60 -2.25 -10.95
C SER A 112 -30.12 -2.05 -11.09
N ARG A 113 -30.70 -1.14 -10.31
CA ARG A 113 -32.13 -0.80 -10.37
C ARG A 113 -32.54 -0.06 -11.65
N LEU A 114 -31.61 0.67 -12.27
CA LEU A 114 -31.83 1.39 -13.52
C LEU A 114 -31.61 0.54 -14.78
N ARG A 115 -31.07 -0.68 -14.63
CA ARG A 115 -30.66 -1.55 -15.74
C ARG A 115 -31.78 -1.81 -16.75
N GLU A 116 -33.01 -1.97 -16.28
CA GLU A 116 -34.16 -2.27 -17.15
C GLU A 116 -34.49 -1.12 -18.11
N LEU A 117 -34.18 0.13 -17.72
CA LEU A 117 -34.40 1.30 -18.58
C LEU A 117 -33.45 1.34 -19.78
N ILE A 118 -32.31 0.64 -19.74
CA ILE A 118 -31.31 0.67 -20.83
C ILE A 118 -31.95 0.28 -22.17
N GLY A 119 -32.79 -0.76 -22.19
CA GLY A 119 -33.46 -1.20 -23.42
C GLY A 119 -34.44 -0.16 -23.97
N ILE A 120 -35.21 0.47 -23.07
CA ILE A 120 -36.25 1.46 -23.38
C ILE A 120 -35.61 2.77 -23.87
N GLU A 121 -34.53 3.19 -23.21
CA GLU A 121 -33.90 4.49 -23.44
C GLU A 121 -33.02 4.52 -24.68
N ARG A 122 -32.50 3.38 -25.15
CA ARG A 122 -31.64 3.34 -26.36
C ARG A 122 -32.24 4.09 -27.55
N ARG A 123 -33.55 3.95 -27.78
CA ARG A 123 -34.27 4.60 -28.90
C ARG A 123 -35.06 5.86 -28.50
N SER A 124 -34.98 6.29 -27.25
CA SER A 124 -35.70 7.48 -26.76
C SER A 124 -34.98 8.78 -27.12
N SER A 125 -35.72 9.89 -27.23
CA SER A 125 -35.11 11.22 -27.36
C SER A 125 -34.42 11.64 -26.05
N ALA A 126 -33.49 12.59 -26.12
CA ALA A 126 -32.78 13.08 -24.93
C ALA A 126 -33.73 13.59 -23.83
N ALA A 127 -34.76 14.35 -24.21
CA ALA A 127 -35.76 14.85 -23.27
C ALA A 127 -36.57 13.72 -22.61
N ARG A 128 -36.95 12.69 -23.39
CA ARG A 128 -37.70 11.54 -22.86
C ARG A 128 -36.82 10.69 -21.92
N ARG A 129 -35.54 10.50 -22.23
CA ARG A 129 -34.59 9.81 -21.32
C ARG A 129 -34.50 10.53 -19.99
N LEU A 130 -34.30 11.85 -20.01
CA LEU A 130 -34.20 12.64 -18.79
C LEU A 130 -35.46 12.51 -17.94
N TRP A 131 -36.64 12.60 -18.55
CA TRP A 131 -37.91 12.42 -17.85
C TRP A 131 -38.08 11.01 -17.26
N LEU A 132 -37.75 9.95 -18.01
CA LEU A 132 -37.85 8.57 -17.53
C LEU A 132 -36.90 8.30 -16.36
N LEU A 133 -35.64 8.73 -16.48
CA LEU A 133 -34.65 8.60 -15.41
C LEU A 133 -35.10 9.34 -14.16
N ASP A 134 -35.56 10.58 -14.30
CA ASP A 134 -36.04 11.41 -13.19
C ASP A 134 -37.20 10.72 -12.44
N ARG A 135 -38.23 10.25 -13.16
CA ARG A 135 -39.35 9.51 -12.55
C ARG A 135 -38.92 8.21 -11.89
N GLN A 136 -38.00 7.46 -12.49
CA GLN A 136 -37.52 6.22 -11.91
C GLN A 136 -36.67 6.47 -10.65
N LEU A 137 -35.83 7.50 -10.67
CA LEU A 137 -35.02 7.92 -9.51
C LEU A 137 -35.91 8.36 -8.35
N ASP A 138 -36.96 9.15 -8.64
CA ASP A 138 -37.96 9.57 -7.63
C ASP A 138 -38.66 8.37 -6.99
N SER A 139 -39.09 7.40 -7.82
CA SER A 139 -39.72 6.16 -7.36
C SER A 139 -38.77 5.36 -6.45
N ILE A 140 -37.54 5.13 -6.92
CA ILE A 140 -36.49 4.44 -6.13
C ILE A 140 -36.25 5.15 -4.79
N ALA A 141 -36.18 6.48 -4.79
CA ALA A 141 -35.96 7.26 -3.59
C ALA A 141 -37.14 7.15 -2.61
N ALA A 142 -38.38 7.17 -3.11
CA ALA A 142 -39.58 6.99 -2.29
C ALA A 142 -39.60 5.62 -1.62
N ASP A 143 -39.32 4.54 -2.36
CA ASP A 143 -39.27 3.17 -1.84
C ASP A 143 -38.17 2.99 -0.78
N LEU A 144 -37.00 3.60 -0.98
CA LEU A 144 -35.91 3.53 -0.02
C LEU A 144 -36.20 4.35 1.24
N ARG A 145 -36.89 5.49 1.12
CA ARG A 145 -37.31 6.30 2.27
C ARG A 145 -38.39 5.58 3.09
N SER A 146 -39.36 4.94 2.44
CA SER A 146 -40.42 4.20 3.14
C SER A 146 -39.90 2.99 3.91
N SER A 147 -38.84 2.35 3.40
CA SER A 147 -38.19 1.19 4.02
C SER A 147 -37.03 1.53 4.96
N LEU A 148 -36.75 2.82 5.21
CA LEU A 148 -35.57 3.28 5.95
C LEU A 148 -35.51 2.73 7.39
N GLY A 149 -36.65 2.62 8.08
CA GLY A 149 -36.70 2.05 9.43
C GLY A 149 -36.28 0.57 9.45
N THR A 150 -36.73 -0.20 8.48
CA THR A 150 -36.32 -1.61 8.31
C THR A 150 -34.84 -1.72 7.99
N TRP A 151 -34.34 -0.86 7.10
CA TRP A 151 -32.91 -0.79 6.76
C TRP A 151 -32.05 -0.52 8.00
N GLN A 152 -32.44 0.45 8.84
CA GLN A 152 -31.70 0.79 10.06
C GLN A 152 -31.70 -0.36 11.06
N ARG A 153 -32.87 -0.99 11.28
CA ARG A 153 -33.00 -2.16 12.17
C ARG A 153 -32.10 -3.31 11.71
N HIS A 154 -32.14 -3.64 10.42
CA HIS A 154 -31.31 -4.72 9.87
C HIS A 154 -29.82 -4.41 10.02
N ARG A 155 -29.41 -3.17 9.73
CA ARG A 155 -28.01 -2.77 9.87
C ARG A 155 -27.52 -2.86 11.33
N LEU A 156 -28.32 -2.43 12.29
CA LEU A 156 -27.95 -2.48 13.71
C LEU A 156 -27.94 -3.92 14.26
N HIS A 157 -29.05 -4.65 14.11
CA HIS A 157 -29.22 -5.94 14.77
C HIS A 157 -28.56 -7.09 14.01
N THR A 158 -28.52 -7.04 12.68
CA THR A 158 -27.97 -8.14 11.88
C THR A 158 -26.49 -7.92 11.59
N ASN A 159 -26.09 -6.71 11.18
CA ASN A 159 -24.71 -6.49 10.72
C ASN A 159 -23.78 -6.13 11.88
N VAL A 160 -24.13 -5.12 12.68
CA VAL A 160 -23.27 -4.65 13.78
C VAL A 160 -23.16 -5.71 14.87
N HIS A 161 -24.30 -6.19 15.39
CA HIS A 161 -24.28 -7.15 16.49
C HIS A 161 -23.57 -8.47 16.13
N LYS A 162 -23.79 -9.00 14.91
CA LYS A 162 -23.07 -10.19 14.44
C LYS A 162 -21.55 -9.95 14.42
N LYS A 163 -21.11 -8.76 13.99
CA LYS A 163 -19.68 -8.43 13.96
C LYS A 163 -19.10 -8.23 15.36
N GLU A 164 -19.86 -7.65 16.29
CA GLU A 164 -19.46 -7.54 17.70
C GLU A 164 -19.27 -8.91 18.35
N ILE A 165 -20.16 -9.87 18.08
CA ILE A 165 -20.03 -11.25 18.56
C ILE A 165 -18.77 -11.90 17.98
N GLU A 166 -18.56 -11.79 16.67
CA GLU A 166 -17.37 -12.35 15.99
C GLU A 166 -16.07 -11.77 16.55
N VAL A 167 -16.03 -10.45 16.75
CA VAL A 167 -14.89 -9.77 17.36
C VAL A 167 -14.68 -10.27 18.80
N SER A 168 -15.74 -10.36 19.61
CA SER A 168 -15.64 -10.85 20.99
C SER A 168 -15.08 -12.27 21.06
N GLN A 169 -15.44 -13.14 20.12
CA GLN A 169 -14.90 -14.49 20.01
C GLN A 169 -13.40 -14.49 19.69
N ILE A 170 -12.96 -13.67 18.73
CA ILE A 170 -11.53 -13.53 18.38
C ILE A 170 -10.74 -13.05 19.60
N PHE A 171 -11.22 -12.02 20.30
CA PHE A 171 -10.58 -11.49 21.50
C PHE A 171 -10.60 -12.46 22.68
N SER A 172 -11.57 -13.37 22.75
CA SER A 172 -11.61 -14.42 23.79
C SER A 172 -10.64 -15.56 23.52
N ALA A 173 -10.38 -15.86 22.25
CA ALA A 173 -9.42 -16.88 21.83
C ALA A 173 -7.96 -16.39 21.99
N ASP A 174 -7.72 -15.12 21.66
CA ASP A 174 -6.41 -14.51 21.81
C ASP A 174 -6.20 -13.96 23.22
N LYS A 175 -5.24 -14.50 23.98
CA LYS A 175 -4.88 -14.00 25.33
C LYS A 175 -4.16 -12.63 25.31
N ILE A 176 -4.32 -11.84 24.25
CA ILE A 176 -3.65 -10.54 24.08
C ILE A 176 -4.62 -9.42 24.48
N PRO A 177 -4.27 -8.60 25.49
CA PRO A 177 -5.06 -7.44 25.87
C PRO A 177 -5.32 -6.47 24.69
N SER A 178 -6.54 -5.92 24.62
CA SER A 178 -6.98 -5.06 23.50
C SER A 178 -6.16 -3.77 23.35
N ASN A 179 -5.70 -3.20 24.46
CA ASN A 179 -4.82 -2.03 24.48
C ASN A 179 -3.48 -2.30 23.77
N ILE A 180 -2.94 -3.52 23.88
CA ILE A 180 -1.72 -3.90 23.18
C ILE A 180 -2.00 -3.97 21.68
N LEU A 181 -3.11 -4.57 21.26
CA LEU A 181 -3.48 -4.67 19.85
C LEU A 181 -3.71 -3.27 19.23
N GLN A 182 -4.38 -2.38 19.94
CA GLN A 182 -4.58 -0.99 19.51
C GLN A 182 -3.26 -0.23 19.37
N GLU A 183 -2.34 -0.40 20.32
CA GLU A 183 -1.02 0.23 20.23
C GLU A 183 -0.19 -0.36 19.09
N GLN A 184 -0.21 -1.69 18.89
CA GLN A 184 0.45 -2.32 17.75
C GLN A 184 -0.13 -1.83 16.42
N TRP A 185 -1.46 -1.70 16.32
CA TRP A 185 -2.13 -1.14 15.15
C TRP A 185 -1.68 0.30 14.87
N ARG A 186 -1.66 1.15 15.90
CA ARG A 186 -1.21 2.54 15.79
C ARG A 186 0.26 2.64 15.34
N LEU A 187 1.14 1.81 15.91
CA LEU A 187 2.55 1.75 15.52
C LEU A 187 2.72 1.25 14.08
N GLN A 188 1.94 0.25 13.68
CA GLN A 188 1.93 -0.27 12.31
C GLN A 188 1.48 0.81 11.32
N HIS A 189 0.35 1.48 11.61
CA HIS A 189 -0.17 2.56 10.79
C HIS A 189 0.88 3.66 10.61
N LYS A 190 1.44 4.18 11.72
CA LYS A 190 2.49 5.22 11.69
C LYS A 190 3.73 4.81 10.90
N ALA A 191 4.16 3.55 11.02
CA ALA A 191 5.34 3.06 10.30
C ALA A 191 5.07 2.93 8.79
N GLN A 192 3.84 2.58 8.40
CA GLN A 192 3.47 2.28 7.01
C GLN A 192 2.96 3.50 6.23
N THR A 193 2.48 4.55 6.92
CA THR A 193 2.11 5.84 6.31
C THR A 193 3.23 6.88 6.34
N SER A 194 4.33 6.63 7.06
CA SER A 194 5.48 7.54 7.12
C SER A 194 6.11 7.77 5.73
N ALA A 195 6.47 9.02 5.40
CA ALA A 195 7.28 9.34 4.22
C ALA A 195 8.62 8.58 4.15
N ARG A 196 9.17 8.16 5.31
CA ARG A 196 10.36 7.29 5.43
C ARG A 196 10.12 5.85 4.95
N ALA A 197 8.88 5.46 4.69
CA ALA A 197 8.55 4.23 3.99
C ALA A 197 8.86 4.33 2.48
N HIS A 198 8.87 5.54 1.89
CA HIS A 198 9.15 5.80 0.47
C HIS A 198 10.60 6.25 0.19
N ALA A 199 11.26 6.91 1.16
CA ALA A 199 12.70 7.19 1.18
C ALA A 199 13.65 5.99 0.81
N PRO A 200 13.35 4.72 1.15
CA PRO A 200 14.26 3.60 0.92
C PRO A 200 14.39 3.25 -0.55
N ALA A 201 13.36 3.51 -1.37
CA ALA A 201 13.42 3.20 -2.80
C ALA A 201 14.40 4.15 -3.52
N ARG A 202 14.40 5.43 -3.14
CA ARG A 202 15.38 6.43 -3.62
C ARG A 202 16.78 6.12 -3.10
N LEU A 203 16.88 5.87 -1.79
CA LEU A 203 18.17 5.54 -1.15
C LEU A 203 18.78 4.25 -1.70
N LYS A 204 17.97 3.22 -1.93
CA LYS A 204 18.40 1.95 -2.53
C LYS A 204 18.92 2.15 -3.94
N ARG A 205 18.24 2.93 -4.79
CA ARG A 205 18.74 3.24 -6.16
C ARG A 205 20.08 3.95 -6.11
N GLN A 206 20.23 4.92 -5.22
CA GLN A 206 21.48 5.67 -5.08
C GLN A 206 22.60 4.79 -4.51
N LEU A 207 22.34 4.00 -3.47
CA LEU A 207 23.31 3.10 -2.87
C LEU A 207 23.72 1.95 -3.80
N SER A 208 22.79 1.39 -4.57
CA SER A 208 23.11 0.37 -5.59
C SER A 208 24.09 0.89 -6.64
N LYS A 209 23.97 2.17 -7.03
CA LYS A 209 24.93 2.80 -7.95
C LYS A 209 26.31 2.96 -7.31
N VAL A 210 26.37 3.38 -6.05
CA VAL A 210 27.65 3.52 -5.32
C VAL A 210 28.34 2.17 -5.14
N LEU A 211 27.58 1.11 -4.82
CA LEU A 211 28.12 -0.25 -4.67
C LEU A 211 28.59 -0.86 -5.99
N GLN A 212 27.88 -0.58 -7.09
CA GLN A 212 28.33 -1.00 -8.41
C GLN A 212 29.67 -0.34 -8.76
N LEU A 213 29.80 0.96 -8.51
CA LEU A 213 31.06 1.69 -8.71
C LEU A 213 32.19 1.12 -7.82
N GLN A 214 31.91 0.76 -6.56
CA GLN A 214 32.91 0.12 -5.70
C GLN A 214 33.36 -1.25 -6.22
N GLY A 215 32.44 -2.08 -6.70
CA GLY A 215 32.80 -3.38 -7.31
C GLY A 215 33.63 -3.21 -8.59
N GLU A 216 33.33 -2.21 -9.42
CA GLU A 216 34.13 -1.86 -10.60
C GLU A 216 35.54 -1.36 -10.19
N ILE A 217 35.65 -0.57 -9.11
CA ILE A 217 36.94 -0.13 -8.55
C ILE A 217 37.78 -1.33 -8.08
N GLU A 218 37.21 -2.28 -7.34
CA GLU A 218 37.93 -3.47 -6.85
C GLU A 218 38.45 -4.36 -8.00
N VAL A 219 37.66 -4.53 -9.06
CA VAL A 219 38.08 -5.28 -10.27
C VAL A 219 39.24 -4.59 -10.97
N VAL A 220 39.22 -3.26 -11.07
CA VAL A 220 40.32 -2.47 -11.64
C VAL A 220 41.56 -2.57 -10.75
N GLU A 221 41.42 -2.52 -9.43
CA GLU A 221 42.53 -2.69 -8.47
C GLU A 221 43.20 -4.05 -8.61
N ALA A 222 42.41 -5.12 -8.68
CA ALA A 222 42.90 -6.48 -8.90
C ALA A 222 43.60 -6.63 -10.26
N SER A 223 43.07 -5.98 -11.30
CA SER A 223 43.66 -5.98 -12.64
C SER A 223 45.01 -5.25 -12.66
N ILE A 224 45.11 -4.06 -12.04
CA ILE A 224 46.36 -3.30 -11.91
C ILE A 224 47.40 -4.14 -11.14
N ALA A 225 47.02 -4.79 -10.04
CA ALA A 225 47.90 -5.65 -9.27
C ALA A 225 48.41 -6.86 -10.08
N SER A 226 47.53 -7.49 -10.87
CA SER A 226 47.90 -8.60 -11.76
C SER A 226 48.87 -8.15 -12.86
N THR A 227 48.59 -7.03 -13.53
CA THR A 227 49.45 -6.44 -14.56
C THR A 227 50.82 -6.04 -14.01
N LYS A 228 50.87 -5.49 -12.80
CA LYS A 228 52.13 -5.16 -12.09
C LYS A 228 52.98 -6.40 -11.81
N THR A 229 52.32 -7.50 -11.44
CA THR A 229 52.99 -8.78 -11.20
C THR A 229 53.54 -9.37 -12.49
N ALA A 230 52.77 -9.33 -13.59
CA ALA A 230 53.20 -9.81 -14.91
C ALA A 230 54.40 -9.01 -15.47
N ILE A 231 54.40 -7.68 -15.30
CA ILE A 231 55.47 -6.80 -15.79
C ILE A 231 56.78 -6.97 -15.00
N ARG A 232 56.70 -7.29 -13.71
CA ARG A 232 57.87 -7.62 -12.88
C ARG A 232 58.59 -8.91 -13.29
N ILE A 233 57.92 -9.80 -14.01
CA ILE A 233 58.48 -11.10 -14.43
C ILE A 233 59.23 -10.99 -15.77
N LEU A 234 59.00 -9.93 -16.56
CA LEU A 234 59.62 -9.75 -17.88
C LEU A 234 61.01 -9.11 -17.78
N PRO A 235 62.07 -9.68 -18.42
CA PRO A 235 63.47 -9.24 -18.25
C PRO A 235 63.80 -7.87 -18.88
N SER A 236 62.92 -7.34 -19.73
CA SER A 236 63.09 -6.07 -20.43
C SER A 236 61.89 -5.16 -20.16
N SER A 237 61.74 -4.74 -18.90
CA SER A 237 60.64 -3.85 -18.50
C SER A 237 60.80 -2.49 -19.18
N SER A 238 60.06 -2.26 -20.27
CA SER A 238 60.04 -0.96 -20.96
C SER A 238 59.63 0.14 -19.97
N HIS A 239 60.43 1.20 -19.86
CA HIS A 239 60.13 2.38 -19.04
C HIS A 239 58.71 2.91 -19.30
N LEU A 240 58.24 2.79 -20.55
CA LEU A 240 56.88 3.16 -20.97
C LEU A 240 55.80 2.37 -20.21
N ALA A 241 56.01 1.07 -19.95
CA ALA A 241 55.06 0.20 -19.25
C ALA A 241 54.92 0.58 -17.77
N LEU A 242 56.02 0.97 -17.12
CA LEU A 242 56.01 1.47 -15.75
C LEU A 242 55.30 2.83 -15.65
N THR A 243 55.49 3.71 -16.62
CA THR A 243 54.77 5.00 -16.69
C THR A 243 53.26 4.82 -16.88
N ILE A 244 52.85 3.87 -17.73
CA ILE A 244 51.43 3.54 -17.95
C ILE A 244 50.79 2.99 -16.67
N ILE A 245 51.45 2.08 -15.95
CA ILE A 245 50.95 1.59 -14.65
C ILE A 245 50.84 2.72 -13.63
N SER A 246 51.84 3.58 -13.51
CA SER A 246 51.80 4.72 -12.58
C SER A 246 50.64 5.68 -12.91
N THR A 247 50.36 5.87 -14.20
CA THR A 247 49.22 6.67 -14.65
C THR A 247 47.89 6.00 -14.30
N LEU A 248 47.77 4.69 -14.50
CA LEU A 248 46.61 3.89 -14.10
C LEU A 248 46.39 3.88 -12.58
N GLU A 249 47.46 3.83 -11.77
CA GLU A 249 47.37 3.92 -10.31
C GLU A 249 46.86 5.31 -9.87
N LYS A 250 47.34 6.39 -10.52
CA LYS A 250 46.85 7.76 -10.25
C LYS A 250 45.37 7.92 -10.62
N THR A 251 44.95 7.44 -11.78
CA THR A 251 43.54 7.53 -12.20
C THR A 251 42.65 6.68 -11.32
N HIS A 252 43.10 5.49 -10.92
CA HIS A 252 42.39 4.62 -9.98
C HIS A 252 42.20 5.30 -8.61
N ASN A 253 43.25 5.89 -8.03
CA ASN A 253 43.17 6.61 -6.76
C ASN A 253 42.25 7.83 -6.85
N THR A 254 42.21 8.51 -8.00
CA THR A 254 41.30 9.63 -8.25
C THR A 254 39.84 9.17 -8.32
N LEU A 255 39.55 8.07 -9.02
CA LEU A 255 38.21 7.48 -9.08
C LEU A 255 37.73 6.99 -7.70
N LYS A 256 38.64 6.42 -6.89
CA LYS A 256 38.35 6.02 -5.51
C LYS A 256 37.96 7.21 -4.64
N ALA A 257 38.73 8.31 -4.70
CA ALA A 257 38.41 9.55 -3.99
C ALA A 257 37.07 10.17 -4.45
N GLN A 258 36.79 10.15 -5.76
CA GLN A 258 35.51 10.64 -6.31
C GLN A 258 34.32 9.78 -5.91
N ALA A 259 34.48 8.45 -5.77
CA ALA A 259 33.44 7.57 -5.27
C ALA A 259 33.16 7.80 -3.78
N GLU A 260 34.21 8.06 -2.99
CA GLU A 260 34.09 8.46 -1.58
C GLU A 260 33.43 9.84 -1.43
N GLU A 261 33.75 10.79 -2.31
CA GLU A 261 33.11 12.12 -2.34
C GLU A 261 31.65 12.04 -2.78
N LEU A 262 31.31 11.25 -3.79
CA LEU A 262 29.93 10.94 -4.18
C LEU A 262 29.15 10.32 -3.03
N TYR A 263 29.78 9.44 -2.25
CA TYR A 263 29.19 8.87 -1.05
C TYR A 263 28.92 9.92 0.04
N LEU A 264 29.85 10.85 0.28
CA LEU A 264 29.65 11.97 1.20
C LEU A 264 28.59 12.97 0.71
N SER A 265 28.50 13.19 -0.61
CA SER A 265 27.53 14.09 -1.27
C SER A 265 26.08 13.57 -1.23
N LEU A 266 25.86 12.28 -0.94
CA LEU A 266 24.52 11.70 -0.81
C LEU A 266 23.71 12.27 0.35
N ASN A 267 24.28 13.17 1.17
CA ASN A 267 23.56 13.93 2.22
C ASN A 267 22.73 13.05 3.18
N LEU A 268 23.16 11.80 3.38
CA LEU A 268 22.71 10.91 4.45
C LEU A 268 22.68 11.57 5.86
N PRO A 269 23.61 12.47 6.23
CA PRO A 269 23.65 13.06 7.58
C PRO A 269 22.54 14.09 7.87
N GLU A 270 21.98 14.75 6.86
CA GLU A 270 20.94 15.78 7.03
C GLU A 270 19.55 15.15 7.27
N GLU A 271 19.19 14.11 6.51
CA GLU A 271 17.90 13.43 6.63
C GLU A 271 17.86 12.33 7.73
N PHE A 272 19.02 11.76 8.08
CA PHE A 272 19.16 10.67 9.06
C PHE A 272 20.32 10.94 10.04
N ARG A 273 20.11 11.87 10.97
CA ARG A 273 21.09 12.24 12.02
C ARG A 273 21.64 11.03 12.80
N ASP A 274 20.86 9.95 12.91
CA ASP A 274 21.22 8.71 13.60
C ASP A 274 22.23 7.81 12.84
N LEU A 275 22.53 8.10 11.58
CA LEU A 275 23.43 7.30 10.71
C LEU A 275 24.81 7.94 10.50
N LYS A 276 25.15 8.99 11.25
CA LYS A 276 26.43 9.70 11.13
C LYS A 276 27.58 8.80 11.62
N GLY A 277 28.58 8.53 10.76
CA GLY A 277 29.77 7.73 11.10
C GLY A 277 29.58 6.20 10.96
N VAL A 278 28.55 5.76 10.25
CA VAL A 278 28.25 4.34 10.04
C VAL A 278 28.90 3.83 8.75
N SER A 279 29.54 2.66 8.78
CA SER A 279 30.21 2.08 7.60
C SER A 279 29.22 1.74 6.46
N LEU A 280 29.69 1.86 5.22
CA LEU A 280 28.88 1.59 4.02
C LEU A 280 28.37 0.15 3.97
N GLU A 281 29.22 -0.81 4.34
CA GLU A 281 28.87 -2.23 4.45
C GLU A 281 27.76 -2.49 5.48
N PHE A 282 27.80 -1.78 6.62
CA PHE A 282 26.73 -1.87 7.61
C PHE A 282 25.42 -1.28 7.11
N LEU A 283 25.48 -0.12 6.43
CA LEU A 283 24.30 0.55 5.86
C LEU A 283 23.62 -0.35 4.80
N GLN A 284 24.41 -1.02 3.97
CA GLN A 284 23.95 -2.03 3.02
C GLN A 284 23.29 -3.22 3.73
N ASN A 285 23.94 -3.79 4.75
CA ASN A 285 23.40 -4.89 5.54
C ASN A 285 22.07 -4.50 6.21
N LEU A 286 21.94 -3.26 6.68
CA LEU A 286 20.73 -2.76 7.33
C LEU A 286 19.57 -2.56 6.34
N ILE A 287 19.85 -2.07 5.12
CA ILE A 287 18.87 -1.96 4.05
C ILE A 287 18.42 -3.35 3.57
N LEU A 288 19.35 -4.27 3.35
CA LEU A 288 19.03 -5.66 2.96
C LEU A 288 18.22 -6.37 4.04
N ALA A 289 18.57 -6.20 5.32
CA ALA A 289 17.79 -6.72 6.43
C ALA A 289 16.38 -6.10 6.45
N ARG A 290 16.25 -4.79 6.26
CA ARG A 290 14.94 -4.13 6.18
C ARG A 290 14.08 -4.68 5.04
N ASP A 291 14.63 -4.82 3.85
CA ASP A 291 13.91 -5.33 2.69
C ASP A 291 13.43 -6.76 2.91
N LEU A 292 14.32 -7.63 3.44
CA LEU A 292 13.96 -8.98 3.80
C LEU A 292 12.87 -9.00 4.87
N LYS A 293 12.91 -8.12 5.88
CA LYS A 293 11.86 -8.00 6.89
C LYS A 293 10.51 -7.62 6.29
N ILE A 294 10.49 -6.72 5.30
CA ILE A 294 9.25 -6.35 4.58
C ILE A 294 8.73 -7.53 3.76
N ILE A 295 9.61 -8.21 3.02
CA ILE A 295 9.27 -9.39 2.22
C ILE A 295 8.71 -10.50 3.11
N ILE A 296 9.40 -10.84 4.21
CA ILE A 296 8.96 -11.85 5.18
C ILE A 296 7.56 -11.50 5.71
N ARG A 297 7.33 -10.25 6.13
CA ARG A 297 6.01 -9.82 6.62
C ARG A 297 4.93 -9.98 5.55
N ARG A 298 5.18 -9.50 4.33
CA ARG A 298 4.21 -9.61 3.23
C ARG A 298 3.90 -11.06 2.90
N SER A 299 4.92 -11.91 2.82
CA SER A 299 4.77 -13.34 2.56
C SER A 299 4.03 -14.05 3.69
N ALA A 300 4.37 -13.78 4.95
CA ALA A 300 3.71 -14.38 6.10
C ALA A 300 2.23 -13.97 6.18
N VAL A 301 1.92 -12.69 6.05
CA VAL A 301 0.53 -12.18 6.01
C VAL A 301 -0.25 -12.82 4.86
N GLY A 302 0.33 -12.91 3.66
CA GLY A 302 -0.30 -13.61 2.54
C GLY A 302 -0.57 -15.09 2.82
N THR A 303 0.36 -15.79 3.48
CA THR A 303 0.17 -17.18 3.89
C THR A 303 -0.93 -17.30 4.95
N PHE A 304 -1.01 -16.40 5.93
CA PHE A 304 -2.11 -16.40 6.91
C PHE A 304 -3.48 -16.21 6.25
N PHE A 305 -3.63 -15.24 5.34
CA PHE A 305 -4.89 -15.06 4.61
C PHE A 305 -5.31 -16.27 3.77
N GLU A 306 -4.35 -16.99 3.19
CA GLU A 306 -4.64 -18.22 2.44
C GLU A 306 -5.02 -19.39 3.35
N TRP A 307 -4.45 -19.47 4.56
CA TRP A 307 -4.85 -20.43 5.58
C TRP A 307 -6.24 -20.11 6.13
N ASP A 308 -6.53 -18.85 6.45
CA ASP A 308 -7.86 -18.42 6.90
C ASP A 308 -8.93 -18.81 5.87
N ARG A 309 -8.65 -18.60 4.58
CA ARG A 309 -9.55 -18.98 3.48
C ARG A 309 -9.73 -20.51 3.35
N LEU A 310 -8.73 -21.31 3.73
CA LEU A 310 -8.82 -22.77 3.79
C LEU A 310 -9.66 -23.21 5.00
N ASP A 311 -9.44 -22.60 6.17
CA ASP A 311 -10.12 -22.93 7.42
C ASP A 311 -11.61 -22.51 7.39
N GLU A 312 -11.92 -21.37 6.79
CA GLU A 312 -13.30 -20.92 6.52
C GLU A 312 -14.08 -21.91 5.64
N ALA A 313 -13.41 -22.53 4.67
CA ALA A 313 -14.01 -23.50 3.76
C ALA A 313 -14.26 -24.88 4.42
N VAL A 314 -13.48 -25.23 5.45
CA VAL A 314 -13.69 -26.45 6.25
C VAL A 314 -14.82 -26.25 7.27
N GLY A 315 -15.03 -25.03 7.76
CA GLY A 315 -16.05 -24.68 8.75
C GLY A 315 -17.49 -24.57 8.24
N GLY A 316 -17.76 -24.82 6.95
CA GLY A 316 -19.12 -24.89 6.38
C GLY A 316 -19.88 -23.56 6.31
N ARG A 317 -19.21 -22.41 6.49
CA ARG A 317 -19.87 -21.08 6.48
C ARG A 317 -20.05 -20.48 5.08
N ASP A 318 -19.30 -20.96 4.08
CA ASP A 318 -19.37 -20.52 2.68
C ASP A 318 -19.29 -21.73 1.72
N ALA A 319 -19.49 -21.48 0.42
CA ALA A 319 -19.49 -22.51 -0.63
C ALA A 319 -18.27 -23.44 -0.52
N ALA A 320 -18.52 -24.74 -0.33
CA ALA A 320 -17.49 -25.75 -0.13
C ALA A 320 -16.42 -25.66 -1.22
N ILE A 321 -15.19 -25.30 -0.82
CA ILE A 321 -14.04 -25.38 -1.71
C ILE A 321 -13.86 -26.85 -2.04
N GLY A 322 -14.13 -27.24 -3.29
CA GLY A 322 -13.97 -28.61 -3.74
C GLY A 322 -12.58 -29.14 -3.39
N THR A 323 -12.51 -30.42 -2.99
CA THR A 323 -11.29 -31.10 -2.48
C THR A 323 -10.04 -30.85 -3.34
N LYS A 324 -10.21 -30.74 -4.66
CA LYS A 324 -9.15 -30.41 -5.62
C LYS A 324 -8.54 -29.03 -5.39
N LEU A 325 -9.36 -28.00 -5.18
CA LEU A 325 -8.90 -26.61 -4.98
C LEU A 325 -8.29 -26.43 -3.58
N HIS A 326 -8.81 -27.15 -2.59
CA HIS A 326 -8.22 -27.25 -1.25
C HIS A 326 -6.80 -27.85 -1.30
N GLN A 327 -6.63 -28.99 -1.99
CA GLN A 327 -5.32 -29.63 -2.17
C GLN A 327 -4.34 -28.75 -2.94
N ILE A 328 -4.81 -28.06 -3.99
CA ILE A 328 -3.99 -27.12 -4.78
C ILE A 328 -3.48 -25.97 -3.90
N THR A 329 -4.35 -25.39 -3.08
CA THR A 329 -3.99 -24.26 -2.19
C THR A 329 -3.00 -24.72 -1.11
N ARG A 330 -3.25 -25.86 -0.46
CA ARG A 330 -2.33 -26.46 0.52
C ARG A 330 -0.96 -26.78 -0.09
N ASN A 331 -0.93 -27.34 -1.30
CA ASN A 331 0.31 -27.61 -2.03
C ASN A 331 1.04 -26.32 -2.41
N SER A 332 0.32 -25.26 -2.80
CA SER A 332 0.89 -23.95 -3.12
C SER A 332 1.50 -23.26 -1.90
N ILE A 333 0.86 -23.38 -0.73
CA ILE A 333 1.40 -22.91 0.56
C ILE A 333 2.69 -23.68 0.90
N SER A 334 2.64 -25.02 0.84
CA SER A 334 3.80 -25.88 1.12
C SER A 334 4.99 -25.55 0.20
N LYS A 335 4.74 -25.31 -1.09
CA LYS A 335 5.78 -24.90 -2.06
C LYS A 335 6.43 -23.55 -1.75
N ARG A 336 5.74 -22.64 -1.07
CA ARG A 336 6.25 -21.29 -0.74
C ARG A 336 6.98 -21.23 0.61
N LYS A 337 6.75 -22.21 1.50
CA LYS A 337 7.40 -22.31 2.82
C LYS A 337 8.94 -22.26 2.76
N PRO A 338 9.64 -22.99 1.85
CA PRO A 338 11.10 -22.94 1.79
C PRO A 338 11.66 -21.56 1.45
N ALA A 339 10.99 -20.82 0.56
CA ALA A 339 11.41 -19.46 0.19
C ALA A 339 11.26 -18.48 1.35
N LEU A 340 10.17 -18.59 2.13
CA LEU A 340 9.96 -17.80 3.34
C LEU A 340 11.05 -18.09 4.39
N LEU A 341 11.36 -19.37 4.64
CA LEU A 341 12.42 -19.77 5.56
C LEU A 341 13.80 -19.27 5.11
N ASN A 342 14.10 -19.34 3.81
CA ASN A 342 15.35 -18.83 3.27
C ASN A 342 15.48 -17.31 3.49
N ASN A 343 14.39 -16.55 3.27
CA ASN A 343 14.37 -15.11 3.54
C ASN A 343 14.57 -14.80 5.04
N ILE A 344 13.97 -15.58 5.94
CA ILE A 344 14.17 -15.46 7.40
C ILE A 344 15.63 -15.74 7.77
N ASN A 345 16.23 -16.79 7.20
CA ASN A 345 17.62 -17.14 7.47
C ASN A 345 18.58 -16.05 6.99
N LYS A 346 18.37 -15.51 5.78
CA LYS A 346 19.12 -14.37 5.24
C LYS A 346 18.95 -13.13 6.12
N TYR A 347 17.74 -12.83 6.57
CA TYR A 347 17.49 -11.71 7.50
C TYR A 347 18.28 -11.89 8.80
N ASN A 348 18.21 -13.07 9.41
CA ASN A 348 18.92 -13.39 10.64
C ASN A 348 20.44 -13.37 10.46
N MET A 349 20.95 -13.68 9.27
CA MET A 349 22.37 -13.52 8.92
C MET A 349 22.76 -12.05 8.90
N TYR A 350 22.04 -11.18 8.18
CA TYR A 350 22.34 -9.74 8.13
C TYR A 350 22.19 -9.06 9.50
N SER A 351 21.21 -9.49 10.30
CA SER A 351 21.04 -9.04 11.68
C SER A 351 22.23 -9.42 12.56
N ARG A 352 22.81 -10.62 12.39
CA ARG A 352 24.03 -11.05 13.10
C ARG A 352 25.26 -10.22 12.70
N HIS A 353 25.47 -9.97 11.40
CA HIS A 353 26.56 -9.11 10.91
C HIS A 353 26.44 -7.69 11.45
N SER A 354 25.22 -7.14 11.44
CA SER A 354 24.93 -5.81 11.98
C SER A 354 25.24 -5.72 13.48
N HIS A 355 24.83 -6.72 14.26
CA HIS A 355 25.08 -6.74 15.71
C HIS A 355 26.58 -6.91 16.06
N LYS A 356 27.35 -7.63 15.23
CA LYS A 356 28.81 -7.74 15.41
C LYS A 356 29.54 -6.43 15.12
N ALA A 357 29.13 -5.71 14.08
CA ALA A 357 29.75 -4.45 13.68
C ALA A 357 29.40 -3.28 14.62
N TYR A 358 28.16 -3.24 15.14
CA TYR A 358 27.70 -2.18 16.05
C TYR A 358 26.80 -2.75 17.16
N PRO A 359 27.38 -3.12 18.33
CA PRO A 359 26.65 -3.78 19.42
C PRO A 359 25.55 -2.92 20.06
N SER A 360 25.63 -1.59 19.90
CA SER A 360 24.63 -0.63 20.40
C SER A 360 23.32 -0.64 19.62
N VAL A 361 23.30 -1.19 18.40
CA VAL A 361 22.11 -1.25 17.53
C VAL A 361 21.35 -2.56 17.75
N ARG A 362 20.27 -2.52 18.54
CA ARG A 362 19.40 -3.69 18.76
C ARG A 362 18.57 -4.02 17.52
N VAL A 363 19.03 -4.97 16.70
CA VAL A 363 18.25 -5.58 15.62
C VAL A 363 17.56 -6.85 16.15
N LYS A 364 16.22 -6.83 16.26
CA LYS A 364 15.43 -8.00 16.71
C LYS A 364 15.54 -9.16 15.71
N LYS A 365 15.87 -10.36 16.18
CA LYS A 365 15.83 -11.59 15.38
C LYS A 365 14.39 -12.07 15.18
N TYR A 366 14.13 -12.73 14.06
CA TYR A 366 12.87 -13.48 13.88
C TYR A 366 13.10 -14.95 14.23
N ALA A 367 12.27 -15.48 15.13
CA ALA A 367 12.11 -16.92 15.33
C ALA A 367 10.84 -17.36 14.59
N PHE A 368 10.93 -18.41 13.79
CA PHE A 368 9.75 -19.07 13.25
C PHE A 368 9.32 -20.13 14.27
N TRP A 369 8.07 -20.07 14.74
CA TRP A 369 7.50 -21.13 15.55
C TRP A 369 7.23 -22.34 14.64
N GLU A 370 8.10 -23.34 14.71
CA GLU A 370 7.88 -24.65 14.11
C GLU A 370 6.80 -25.41 14.91
N GLY A 371 5.54 -25.00 14.80
CA GLY A 371 4.49 -25.60 15.63
C GLY A 371 3.11 -24.97 15.50
N MET A 372 2.71 -24.49 14.33
CA MET A 372 1.28 -24.32 14.03
C MET A 372 0.82 -25.48 13.12
N PRO A 373 -0.33 -26.11 13.41
CA PRO A 373 -0.83 -27.31 12.74
C PRO A 373 -1.04 -27.17 11.22
#